data_AF-A0AAV8X4Q0-F1
#
_entry.id   AF-A0AAV8X4Q0-F1
#
_cell.length_a   1.000
_cell.length_b   1.000
_cell.length_c   1.000
_cell.angle_alpha   90.00
_cell.angle_beta   90.00
_cell.angle_gamma   90.00
#
_symmetry.space_group_name_H-M   'P 1'
#
loop_
_entity.id
_entity.type
_entity.pdbx_description
1 polymer ?
#
loop_
_entity_poly.entity_id
_entity_poly.type
_entity_poly.pdbx_seq_one_letter_code
_entity_poly.pdbx_strand_id
1 'polypeptide(L)'
;MTLFLNAAPNTPEGTYTETYIRGRNCAERLNGIFKARFRCIMGERKLRYDPDKVGHIINASAILHNICVEGRLDNNFEIEIQNDEADMGNQGVSS
;
A
#
# COMPACT_ATOMS: atom_id res chain seq x y z
N MET A 1 1.00 -1.96 19.65
CA MET A 1 2.32 -2.57 19.41
C MET A 1 3.39 -1.61 19.93
N THR A 2 4.25 -2.07 20.83
CA THR A 2 5.26 -1.24 21.52
C THR A 2 6.61 -1.37 20.83
N LEU A 3 7.15 -0.26 20.35
CA LEU A 3 8.52 -0.14 19.87
C LEU A 3 9.40 0.27 21.07
N PHE A 4 10.40 -0.55 21.42
CA PHE A 4 11.40 -0.17 22.42
C PHE A 4 12.50 0.65 21.74
N LEU A 5 12.23 1.94 21.52
CA LEU A 5 13.05 2.86 20.73
C LEU A 5 14.50 3.03 21.24
N ASN A 6 14.77 2.61 22.48
CA ASN A 6 16.08 2.71 23.16
C ASN A 6 16.56 1.36 23.72
N ALA A 7 16.06 0.24 23.21
CA ALA A 7 16.55 -1.07 23.65
C ALA A 7 18.04 -1.22 23.29
N ALA A 8 18.85 -1.59 24.28
CA ALA A 8 20.28 -1.79 24.05
C ALA A 8 20.49 -2.96 23.06
N PRO A 9 21.47 -2.87 22.16
CA PRO A 9 21.79 -3.96 21.25
C PRO A 9 22.15 -5.23 22.05
N ASN A 10 21.72 -6.39 21.55
CA ASN A 10 21.90 -7.71 22.18
C ASN A 10 21.06 -7.96 23.46
N THR A 11 20.06 -7.13 23.76
CA THR A 11 19.02 -7.52 24.74
C THR A 11 17.83 -8.17 24.02
N PRO A 12 17.00 -8.97 24.72
CA PRO A 12 15.77 -9.53 24.15
C PRO A 12 14.88 -8.46 23.48
N GLU A 13 14.78 -7.28 24.09
CA GLU A 13 14.03 -6.13 23.58
C GLU A 13 14.66 -5.53 22.32
N GLY A 14 16.00 -5.51 22.25
CA GLY A 14 16.76 -5.05 21.10
C GLY A 14 16.57 -5.96 19.89
N THR A 15 16.70 -7.27 20.10
CA THR A 15 16.46 -8.29 19.05
C THR A 15 15.01 -8.29 18.56
N TYR A 16 14.04 -8.15 19.47
CA TYR A 16 12.64 -8.02 19.10
C TYR A 16 12.40 -6.77 18.23
N THR A 17 12.91 -5.62 18.68
CA THR A 17 12.72 -4.34 17.96
C THR A 17 13.37 -4.39 16.58
N GLU A 18 14.58 -4.95 16.46
CA GLU A 18 15.24 -5.12 15.17
C GLU A 18 14.43 -6.02 14.23
N THR A 19 13.98 -7.18 14.71
CA THR A 19 13.18 -8.12 13.91
C THR A 19 11.88 -7.47 13.44
N TYR A 20 11.21 -6.74 14.34
CA TYR A 20 9.99 -6.01 14.02
C TYR A 20 10.22 -4.91 12.97
N ILE A 21 11.28 -4.10 13.13
CA ILE A 21 11.63 -3.05 12.16
C ILE A 21 11.90 -3.65 10.77
N ARG A 22 12.66 -4.75 10.71
CA ARG A 22 12.92 -5.47 9.45
C ARG A 22 11.62 -5.93 8.78
N GLY A 23 10.71 -6.51 9.55
CA GLY A 23 9.39 -6.92 9.07
C GLY A 23 8.56 -5.73 8.55
N ARG A 24 8.51 -4.63 9.32
CA ARG A 24 7.78 -3.41 8.93
C ARG A 24 8.34 -2.81 7.65
N ASN A 25 9.66 -2.69 7.55
CA ASN A 25 10.34 -2.16 6.36
C ASN A 25 10.03 -3.01 5.11
N CYS A 26 9.91 -4.33 5.27
CA CYS A 26 9.50 -5.22 4.19
C CYS A 26 8.06 -4.92 3.73
N ALA A 27 7.11 -4.85 4.67
CA ALA A 27 5.72 -4.56 4.38
C ALA A 27 5.52 -3.15 3.78
N GLU A 28 6.25 -2.14 4.27
CA GLU A 28 6.21 -0.77 3.75
C GLU A 28 6.73 -0.70 2.31
N ARG A 29 7.84 -1.40 2.00
CA ARG A 29 8.35 -1.50 0.63
C ARG A 29 7.36 -2.18 -0.31
N LEU A 30 6.76 -3.30 0.11
CA LEU A 30 5.74 -4.01 -0.68
C LEU A 30 4.55 -3.09 -0.98
N ASN A 31 4.06 -2.36 0.03
CA ASN A 31 2.98 -1.40 -0.13
C ASN A 31 3.34 -0.27 -1.10
N GLY A 32 4.58 0.20 -1.08
CA GLY A 32 5.07 1.19 -2.06
C GLY A 32 5.00 0.68 -3.49
N ILE A 33 5.49 -0.54 -3.73
CA ILE A 33 5.45 -1.19 -5.06
C ILE A 33 4.02 -1.37 -5.54
N PHE A 34 3.12 -1.86 -4.68
CA PHE A 34 1.74 -2.12 -5.03
C PHE A 34 0.97 -0.84 -5.34
N LYS A 35 1.18 0.23 -4.56
CA LYS A 35 0.58 1.54 -4.84
C LYS A 35 1.10 2.15 -6.14
N ALA A 36 2.39 2.03 -6.42
CA ALA A 36 2.98 2.54 -7.66
C ALA A 36 2.47 1.79 -8.90
N ARG A 37 2.28 0.47 -8.79
CA ARG A 37 1.91 -0.39 -9.93
C ARG A 37 0.40 -0.50 -10.14
N PHE A 38 -0.41 -0.49 -9.09
CA PHE A 38 -1.85 -0.78 -9.16
C PHE A 38 -2.69 0.39 -8.64
N ARG A 39 -3.35 1.13 -9.54
CA ARG A 39 -4.25 2.25 -9.19
C ARG A 39 -5.39 1.85 -8.26
N CYS A 40 -5.85 0.60 -8.32
CA CYS A 40 -6.89 0.09 -7.42
C CYS A 40 -6.47 0.10 -5.94
N ILE A 41 -5.17 0.22 -5.65
CA ILE A 41 -4.59 0.37 -4.31
C ILE A 41 -4.26 1.84 -3.98
N MET A 42 -4.17 2.70 -5.00
CA MET A 42 -3.70 4.10 -4.91
C MET A 42 -4.82 5.14 -4.71
N GLY A 43 -5.99 4.73 -4.22
CA GLY A 43 -7.10 5.64 -3.90
C GLY A 43 -7.34 5.73 -2.39
N GLU A 44 -7.00 6.86 -1.79
CA GLU A 44 -7.20 7.20 -0.37
C GLU A 44 -6.43 6.35 0.67
N ARG A 45 -6.35 6.84 1.92
CA ARG A 45 -5.63 6.19 3.04
C ARG A 45 -6.11 4.76 3.33
N LYS A 46 -7.28 4.35 2.82
CA LYS A 46 -7.89 3.04 3.01
C LYS A 46 -8.68 2.64 1.76
N LEU A 47 -8.64 1.36 1.39
CA LEU A 47 -9.58 0.80 0.43
C LEU A 47 -10.99 0.89 1.02
N ARG A 48 -11.94 1.44 0.26
CA ARG A 48 -13.37 1.55 0.64
C ARG A 48 -14.12 0.22 0.46
N TYR A 49 -13.45 -0.91 0.70
CA TYR A 49 -14.02 -2.25 0.55
C TYR A 49 -13.97 -2.99 1.88
N ASP A 50 -14.88 -3.94 2.07
CA ASP A 50 -14.83 -4.87 3.19
C ASP A 50 -13.47 -5.60 3.25
N PRO A 51 -12.97 -5.92 4.47
CA PRO A 51 -11.68 -6.55 4.66
C PRO A 51 -11.46 -7.80 3.80
N ASP A 52 -12.50 -8.63 3.62
CA ASP A 52 -12.43 -9.82 2.78
C ASP A 52 -12.14 -9.48 1.32
N LYS A 53 -12.83 -8.45 0.81
CA LYS A 53 -12.63 -7.95 -0.56
C LYS A 53 -11.28 -7.27 -0.74
N VAL A 54 -10.79 -6.56 0.28
CA VAL A 54 -9.41 -6.03 0.31
C VAL A 54 -8.42 -7.19 0.21
N GLY A 55 -8.62 -8.27 0.96
CA GLY A 55 -7.77 -9.47 0.90
C GLY A 55 -7.66 -10.04 -0.51
N HIS A 56 -8.79 -10.15 -1.22
CA HIS A 56 -8.80 -10.60 -2.62
C HIS A 56 -8.03 -9.66 -3.56
N ILE A 57 -8.19 -8.35 -3.40
CA ILE A 57 -7.47 -7.35 -4.21
C ILE A 57 -5.96 -7.48 -3.99
N ILE A 58 -5.51 -7.56 -2.73
CA ILE A 58 -4.10 -7.72 -2.39
C ILE A 58 -3.52 -9.02 -2.95
N ASN A 59 -4.27 -10.13 -2.86
CA ASN A 59 -3.83 -11.41 -3.41
C ASN A 59 -3.69 -11.37 -4.95
N ALA A 60 -4.68 -10.78 -5.64
CA ALA A 60 -4.60 -10.58 -7.09
C ALA A 60 -3.41 -9.70 -7.49
N SER A 61 -3.16 -8.62 -6.75
CA SER A 61 -1.99 -7.75 -6.95
C SER A 61 -0.67 -8.49 -6.75
N ALA A 62 -0.58 -9.39 -5.77
CA ALA A 62 0.61 -10.22 -5.56
C ALA A 62 0.86 -11.19 -6.73
N ILE A 63 -0.18 -11.88 -7.19
CA ILE A 63 -0.09 -12.78 -8.35
C ILE A 63 0.36 -12.02 -9.60
N LEU A 64 -0.28 -10.89 -9.89
CA LEU A 64 0.06 -10.05 -11.04
C LEU A 64 1.48 -9.49 -10.93
N HIS A 65 1.90 -9.08 -9.73
CA HIS A 65 3.26 -8.62 -9.50
C HIS A 65 4.29 -9.72 -9.81
N ASN A 66 4.06 -10.95 -9.37
CA ASN A 66 4.94 -12.07 -9.65
C ASN A 66 5.06 -12.34 -11.16
N ILE A 67 3.94 -12.32 -11.89
CA ILE A 67 3.92 -12.45 -13.35
C ILE A 67 4.75 -11.33 -14.00
N CYS A 68 4.61 -10.09 -13.53
CA CYS A 68 5.40 -8.97 -14.04
C CYS A 68 6.91 -9.13 -13.75
N VAL A 69 7.28 -9.63 -12.57
CA VAL A 69 8.68 -9.90 -12.21
C VAL A 69 9.26 -10.98 -13.11
N GLU A 70 8.51 -12.07 -13.35
CA GLU A 70 8.90 -13.15 -14.26
C GLU A 70 9.07 -12.64 -15.71
N GLY A 71 8.16 -11.78 -16.16
CA GLY A 71 8.24 -11.11 -17.46
C GLY A 71 9.27 -9.98 -17.54
N ARG A 72 10.04 -9.70 -16.48
CA ARG A 72 10.99 -8.57 -16.37
C ARG A 72 10.37 -7.23 -16.74
N LEU A 73 9.11 -7.03 -16.38
CA LEU A 73 8.39 -5.78 -16.60
C LEU A 73 8.75 -4.79 -15.50
N ASP A 74 9.26 -3.63 -15.88
CA ASP A 74 9.65 -2.59 -14.93
C ASP A 74 8.48 -2.17 -14.04
N ASN A 75 8.78 -1.80 -12.80
CA ASN A 75 7.79 -1.26 -11.85
C ASN A 75 7.47 0.22 -12.13
N ASN A 76 8.21 0.86 -13.04
CA ASN A 76 8.13 2.29 -13.33
C ASN A 76 7.13 2.58 -14.45
N PHE A 77 5.86 2.28 -14.21
CA PHE A 77 4.80 2.88 -15.02
C PHE A 77 4.60 4.29 -14.46
N GLU A 78 5.15 5.30 -15.12
CA GLU A 78 4.71 6.68 -14.92
C GLU A 78 3.26 6.74 -15.37
N ILE A 79 2.34 6.61 -14.42
CA ILE A 79 0.91 6.69 -14.70
C ILE A 79 0.55 8.17 -14.60
N GLU A 80 0.40 8.82 -15.76
CA GLU A 80 -0.14 10.18 -15.84
C GLU A 80 -1.49 10.24 -15.13
N ILE A 81 -1.58 11.12 -14.13
CA ILE A 81 -2.78 11.27 -13.31
C ILE A 81 -3.80 12.09 -14.12
N GLN A 82 -4.77 11.41 -14.74
CA GLN A 82 -6.04 12.05 -15.06
C GLN A 82 -6.85 12.13 -13.76
N ASN A 83 -6.85 13.34 -13.17
CA ASN A 83 -7.77 13.70 -12.11
C ASN A 83 -9.15 13.89 -12.74
N ASP A 84 -9.99 12.85 -12.69
CA ASP A 84 -11.43 13.05 -12.89
C ASP A 84 -11.99 13.67 -11.60
N GLU A 85 -11.84 14.98 -11.47
CA GLU A 85 -12.64 15.77 -10.55
C GLU A 85 -14.10 15.61 -10.96
N ALA A 86 -14.83 14.72 -10.28
CA ALA A 86 -16.26 14.64 -10.40
C ALA A 86 -16.87 15.95 -9.86
N ASP A 87 -17.15 16.88 -10.77
CA ASP A 87 -18.02 18.03 -10.60
C ASP A 87 -19.39 17.54 -10.08
N MET A 88 -19.55 17.51 -8.76
CA MET A 88 -20.86 17.46 -8.14
C MET A 88 -21.46 18.86 -8.27
N GLY A 89 -22.05 19.10 -9.44
CA GLY A 89 -22.76 20.31 -9.77
C GLY A 89 -23.73 20.70 -8.66
N ASN A 90 -23.47 21.87 -8.08
CA ASN A 90 -24.38 22.59 -7.22
C ASN A 90 -25.66 22.92 -8.01
N GLN A 91 -26.65 22.02 -8.00
CA GLN A 91 -27.99 22.37 -8.45
C GLN A 91 -28.63 23.21 -7.35
N GLY A 92 -28.67 24.51 -7.61
CA GLY A 92 -29.44 25.45 -6.81
C GLY A 92 -30.88 24.97 -6.69
N VAL A 93 -31.37 24.93 -5.47
CA VAL A 93 -32.81 24.96 -5.21
C VAL A 93 -33.10 26.31 -4.57
N SER A 94 -33.45 27.26 -5.43
CA SER A 94 -34.23 28.43 -5.04
C SER A 94 -35.60 27.96 -4.57
N SER A 95 -36.01 28.36 -3.38
CA SER A 95 -37.39 28.72 -3.02
C SER A 95 -37.35 29.57 -1.77
#